data_AF-A0A0T5XCA6-F1
#
_entry.id   AF-A0A0T5XCA6-F1
#
_cell.length_a   1.000
_cell.length_b   1.000
_cell.length_c   1.000
_cell.angle_alpha   90.00
_cell.angle_beta   90.00
_cell.angle_gamma   90.00
#
_symmetry.space_group_name_H-M   'P 1'
#
loop_
_entity.id
_entity.type
_entity.pdbx_description
1 polymer ?
#
loop_
_entity_poly.entity_id
_entity_poly.type
_entity_poly.pdbx_seq_one_letter_code
_entity_poly.pdbx_strand_id
1 'polypeptide(L)'
;MQVNVDDILDLAKKEKGLYENLLALVEEEMKYAREGNASALMDVLRRKQEIISRQEILLERWEELASAMGVKSSRETVEFWDILSSKLGEKGYQEVIGAVIEIREKAAETLRKETEVQKELEAHLEKLRSNLLKLNDGMRAFKAYTK
;
A
#
# COMPACT_ATOMS: atom_id res chain seq x y z
N MET A 1 -4.57 -13.50 31.15
CA MET A 1 -5.43 -12.83 30.15
C MET A 1 -5.58 -13.78 28.97
N GLN A 2 -6.82 -14.12 28.61
CA GLN A 2 -7.12 -15.05 27.52
C GLN A 2 -7.14 -14.24 26.23
N VAL A 3 -6.28 -14.58 25.27
CA VAL A 3 -6.26 -13.94 23.96
C VAL A 3 -7.36 -14.57 23.13
N ASN A 4 -8.29 -13.77 22.63
CA ASN A 4 -9.41 -14.27 21.84
C ASN A 4 -9.00 -14.34 20.36
N VAL A 5 -9.20 -15.51 19.74
CA VAL A 5 -8.96 -15.74 18.31
C VAL A 5 -9.82 -14.77 17.48
N ASP A 6 -11.07 -14.55 17.87
CA ASP A 6 -12.01 -13.72 17.13
C ASP A 6 -11.54 -12.26 17.01
N ASP A 7 -10.95 -11.71 18.07
CA ASP A 7 -10.45 -10.33 18.07
C ASP A 7 -9.25 -10.17 17.12
N ILE A 8 -8.40 -11.19 17.05
CA ILE A 8 -7.24 -11.20 16.14
C ILE A 8 -7.68 -11.36 14.69
N LEU A 9 -8.65 -12.24 14.45
CA LEU A 9 -9.22 -12.43 13.12
C LEU A 9 -9.96 -11.17 12.64
N ASP A 10 -10.62 -10.43 13.53
CA ASP A 10 -11.23 -9.14 13.20
C ASP A 10 -10.18 -8.08 12.84
N LEU A 11 -9.07 -8.00 13.59
CA LEU A 11 -7.94 -7.14 13.24
C LEU A 11 -7.34 -7.50 11.88
N ALA A 12 -7.09 -8.79 11.64
CA ALA A 12 -6.58 -9.29 10.37
C ALA A 12 -7.56 -8.99 9.21
N LYS A 13 -8.86 -9.18 9.42
CA LYS A 13 -9.88 -8.88 8.41
C LYS A 13 -9.93 -7.38 8.07
N LYS A 14 -9.81 -6.50 9.06
CA LYS A 14 -9.74 -5.04 8.84
C LYS A 14 -8.49 -4.67 8.04
N GLU A 15 -7.34 -5.23 8.40
CA GLU A 15 -6.08 -5.01 7.70
C GLU A 15 -6.14 -5.47 6.24
N LYS A 16 -6.69 -6.67 6.00
CA LYS A 16 -6.93 -7.20 4.66
C LYS A 16 -7.81 -6.24 3.84
N GLY A 17 -8.92 -5.78 4.40
CA GLY A 17 -9.83 -4.84 3.73
C GLY A 17 -9.14 -3.51 3.38
N LEU A 18 -8.21 -3.02 4.21
CA LEU A 18 -7.41 -1.84 3.86
C LEU A 18 -6.49 -2.10 2.67
N TYR A 19 -5.83 -3.24 2.59
CA TYR A 19 -5.01 -3.60 1.43
C TYR A 19 -5.84 -3.80 0.16
N GLU A 20 -7.02 -4.40 0.24
CA GLU A 20 -7.93 -4.52 -0.91
C GLU A 20 -8.38 -3.15 -1.42
N ASN A 21 -8.75 -2.24 -0.52
CA ASN A 21 -9.09 -0.86 -0.88
C ASN A 21 -7.89 -0.10 -1.47
N LEU A 22 -6.70 -0.31 -0.90
CA LEU A 22 -5.48 0.31 -1.42
C LEU A 22 -5.20 -0.18 -2.83
N LEU A 23 -5.27 -1.49 -3.08
CA LEU A 23 -5.09 -2.09 -4.40
C LEU A 23 -6.05 -1.50 -5.43
N ALA A 24 -7.33 -1.34 -5.08
CA ALA A 24 -8.31 -0.69 -5.96
C ALA A 24 -7.94 0.77 -6.30
N LEU A 25 -7.41 1.53 -5.32
CA LEU A 25 -6.89 2.88 -5.58
C LEU A 25 -5.65 2.89 -6.47
N VAL A 26 -4.77 1.89 -6.35
CA VAL A 26 -3.61 1.73 -7.22
C VAL A 26 -4.04 1.47 -8.67
N GLU A 27 -5.02 0.61 -8.87
CA GLU A 27 -5.59 0.36 -10.21
C GLU A 27 -6.26 1.60 -10.80
N GLU A 28 -6.98 2.35 -9.96
CA GLU A 28 -7.56 3.64 -10.33
C GLU A 28 -6.48 4.66 -10.71
N GLU A 29 -5.38 4.73 -9.95
CA GLU A 29 -4.22 5.58 -10.27
C GLU A 29 -3.61 5.23 -11.63
N MET A 30 -3.42 3.94 -11.91
CA MET A 30 -2.89 3.48 -13.20
C MET A 30 -3.73 4.00 -14.38
N LYS A 31 -5.06 4.00 -14.23
CA LYS A 31 -5.97 4.53 -15.24
C LYS A 31 -5.75 6.03 -15.44
N TYR A 32 -5.75 6.82 -14.37
CA TYR A 32 -5.56 8.27 -14.47
C TYR A 32 -4.15 8.67 -14.92
N ALA A 33 -3.13 7.87 -14.59
CA ALA A 33 -1.76 8.05 -15.07
C ALA A 33 -1.70 7.99 -16.60
N ARG A 34 -2.34 6.95 -17.19
CA ARG A 34 -2.44 6.79 -18.65
C ARG A 34 -3.23 7.90 -19.32
N GLU A 35 -4.29 8.39 -18.66
CA GLU A 35 -5.12 9.49 -19.15
C GLU A 35 -4.44 10.86 -18.98
N GLY A 36 -3.34 10.96 -18.22
CA GLY A 36 -2.66 12.21 -17.92
C GLY A 36 -3.49 13.17 -17.05
N ASN A 37 -4.45 12.63 -16.27
CA ASN A 37 -5.38 13.43 -15.48
C ASN A 37 -4.78 13.76 -14.10
N ALA A 38 -3.99 14.84 -14.04
CA ALA A 38 -3.32 15.27 -12.81
C ALA A 38 -4.29 15.58 -11.65
N SER A 39 -5.48 16.10 -11.93
CA SER A 39 -6.46 16.41 -10.89
C SER A 39 -7.00 15.14 -10.24
N ALA A 40 -7.28 14.11 -11.04
CA ALA A 40 -7.75 12.82 -10.54
C ALA A 40 -6.65 12.06 -9.78
N LEU A 41 -5.39 12.15 -10.24
CA LEU A 41 -4.23 11.59 -9.53
C LEU A 41 -4.08 12.19 -8.12
N MET A 42 -4.24 13.51 -7.97
CA MET A 42 -4.19 14.17 -6.66
C MET A 42 -5.31 13.70 -5.72
N ASP A 43 -6.51 13.43 -6.25
CA ASP A 43 -7.62 12.90 -5.46
C ASP A 43 -7.34 11.47 -4.97
N VAL A 44 -6.77 10.62 -5.85
CA VAL A 44 -6.35 9.26 -5.50
C VAL A 44 -5.26 9.30 -4.42
N LEU A 45 -4.26 10.17 -4.53
CA LEU A 45 -3.22 10.33 -3.51
C LEU A 45 -3.80 10.69 -2.14
N ARG A 46 -4.78 11.62 -2.10
CA ARG A 46 -5.47 11.97 -0.85
C ARG A 46 -6.17 10.75 -0.23
N ARG A 47 -6.90 9.97 -1.05
CA ARG A 47 -7.61 8.77 -0.59
C ARG A 47 -6.64 7.67 -0.12
N LYS A 48 -5.48 7.52 -0.76
CA LYS A 48 -4.43 6.60 -0.31
C LYS A 48 -3.87 7.02 1.06
N GLN A 49 -3.67 8.31 1.29
CA GLN A 49 -3.22 8.82 2.59
C GLN A 49 -4.19 8.47 3.72
N GLU A 50 -5.51 8.55 3.47
CA GLU A 50 -6.53 8.14 4.45
C GLU A 50 -6.44 6.65 4.80
N ILE A 51 -6.11 5.79 3.82
CA ILE A 51 -5.91 4.36 4.05
C ILE A 51 -4.63 4.11 4.86
N ILE A 52 -3.53 4.79 4.52
CA ILE A 52 -2.25 4.67 5.24
C ILE A 52 -2.43 5.04 6.70
N SER A 53 -3.12 6.14 7.01
CA SER A 53 -3.40 6.53 8.39
C SER A 53 -4.26 5.49 9.14
N ARG A 54 -5.15 4.77 8.45
CA ARG A 54 -5.90 3.66 9.06
C ARG A 54 -5.02 2.42 9.28
N GLN A 55 -4.04 2.18 8.42
CA GLN A 55 -3.06 1.10 8.60
C GLN A 55 -2.16 1.37 9.80
N GLU A 56 -1.74 2.62 10.02
CA GLU A 56 -0.97 3.04 11.21
C GLU A 56 -1.75 2.75 12.50
N ILE A 57 -3.04 3.10 12.56
CA ILE A 57 -3.90 2.78 13.71
C ILE A 57 -4.03 1.27 13.94
N LEU A 58 -4.07 0.46 12.87
CA LEU A 58 -4.09 -1.00 13.03
C LEU A 58 -2.76 -1.54 13.54
N LEU A 59 -1.64 -0.97 13.12
CA LEU A 59 -0.31 -1.33 13.62
C LEU A 59 -0.24 -1.10 15.14
N GLU A 60 -0.69 0.06 15.61
CA GLU A 60 -0.77 0.38 17.05
C GLU A 60 -1.59 -0.66 17.82
N ARG A 61 -2.73 -1.10 17.26
CA ARG A 61 -3.56 -2.15 17.90
C ARG A 61 -2.86 -3.51 17.95
N TRP A 62 -2.07 -3.85 16.94
CA TRP A 62 -1.24 -5.05 16.97
C TRP A 62 -0.14 -4.95 18.04
N GLU A 63 0.43 -3.76 18.26
CA GLU A 63 1.40 -3.50 19.32
C GLU A 63 0.77 -3.54 20.72
N GLU A 64 -0.45 -3.02 20.87
CA GLU A 64 -1.24 -3.15 22.10
C GLU A 64 -1.50 -4.62 22.42
N LEU A 65 -1.87 -5.43 21.42
CA LEU A 65 -2.06 -6.87 21.57
C LEU A 65 -0.75 -7.56 21.98
N ALA A 66 0.37 -7.24 21.34
CA ALA A 66 1.69 -7.77 21.68
C ALA A 66 2.05 -7.45 23.15
N SER A 67 1.85 -6.19 23.55
CA SER A 67 2.09 -5.71 24.91
C SER A 67 1.20 -6.44 25.92
N ALA A 68 -0.08 -6.65 25.60
CA ALA A 68 -1.02 -7.35 26.47
C ALA A 68 -0.71 -8.85 26.61
N MET A 69 -0.02 -9.44 25.62
CA MET A 69 0.52 -10.80 25.69
C MET A 69 1.84 -10.88 26.49
N GLY A 70 2.43 -9.75 26.88
CA GLY A 70 3.72 -9.67 27.55
C GLY A 70 4.91 -9.71 26.59
N VAL A 71 4.67 -9.51 25.30
CA VAL A 71 5.69 -9.47 24.26
C VAL A 71 6.20 -8.03 24.15
N LYS A 72 7.50 -7.82 24.36
CA LYS A 72 8.13 -6.48 24.19
C LYS A 72 8.40 -6.13 22.73
N SER A 73 8.22 -7.10 21.84
CA SER A 73 8.56 -7.04 20.44
C SER A 73 7.29 -7.01 19.56
N SER A 74 7.44 -6.61 18.30
CA SER A 74 6.32 -6.41 17.37
C SER A 74 5.87 -7.71 16.71
N ARG A 75 4.77 -7.65 15.94
CA ARG A 75 4.30 -8.75 15.07
C ARG A 75 5.36 -9.31 14.12
N GLU A 76 6.44 -8.57 13.87
CA GLU A 76 7.50 -9.00 12.96
C GLU A 76 8.48 -9.99 13.59
N THR A 77 8.40 -10.22 14.90
CA THR A 77 9.33 -11.11 15.60
C THR A 77 8.79 -12.53 15.75
N VAL A 78 9.71 -13.50 15.76
CA VAL A 78 9.39 -14.91 16.03
C VAL A 78 8.77 -15.08 17.42
N GLU A 79 9.26 -14.32 18.40
CA GLU A 79 8.78 -14.33 19.79
C GLU A 79 7.27 -14.04 19.89
N PHE A 80 6.77 -13.08 19.10
CA PHE A 80 5.34 -12.78 19.06
C PHE A 80 4.51 -14.00 18.62
N TRP A 81 4.92 -14.66 17.54
CA TRP A 81 4.19 -15.79 16.97
C TRP A 81 4.27 -17.04 17.85
N ASP A 82 5.41 -17.29 18.50
CA ASP A 82 5.57 -18.41 19.44
C ASP A 82 4.63 -18.25 20.65
N ILE A 83 4.59 -17.05 21.23
CA ILE A 83 3.71 -16.75 22.37
C ILE A 83 2.24 -16.80 21.95
N LEU A 84 1.91 -16.33 20.75
CA LEU A 84 0.57 -16.39 20.21
C LEU A 84 0.10 -17.84 20.01
N SER A 85 0.95 -18.69 19.43
CA SER A 85 0.70 -20.13 19.25
C SER A 85 0.43 -20.84 20.58
N SER A 86 1.22 -20.52 21.62
CA SER A 86 1.05 -21.08 22.96
C SER A 86 -0.28 -20.72 23.63
N LYS A 87 -0.88 -19.58 23.26
CA LYS A 87 -2.11 -19.04 23.87
C LYS A 87 -3.39 -19.44 23.12
N LEU A 88 -3.34 -19.54 21.79
CA LEU A 88 -4.50 -19.86 20.95
C LEU A 88 -4.68 -21.37 20.71
N GLY A 89 -3.64 -22.16 20.96
CA GLY A 89 -3.59 -23.56 20.55
C GLY A 89 -3.44 -23.71 19.03
N GLU A 90 -3.15 -24.93 18.59
CA GLU A 90 -2.78 -25.23 17.20
C GLU A 90 -3.84 -24.78 16.19
N LYS A 91 -5.13 -25.06 16.44
CA LYS A 91 -6.21 -24.71 15.51
C LYS A 91 -6.40 -23.20 15.34
N GLY A 92 -6.48 -22.45 16.46
CA GLY A 92 -6.65 -21.00 16.41
C GLY A 92 -5.43 -20.29 15.82
N TYR A 93 -4.23 -20.81 16.09
CA TYR A 93 -3.00 -20.30 15.51
C TYR A 93 -2.94 -20.49 13.98
N GLN A 94 -3.34 -21.66 13.47
CA GLN A 94 -3.40 -21.92 12.02
C GLN A 94 -4.37 -20.98 11.29
N GLU A 95 -5.54 -20.71 11.89
CA GLU A 95 -6.52 -19.78 11.33
C GLU A 95 -5.95 -18.35 11.24
N VAL A 96 -5.29 -17.88 12.31
CA VAL A 96 -4.66 -16.55 12.33
C VAL A 96 -3.52 -16.45 11.32
N ILE A 97 -2.63 -17.44 11.28
CA ILE A 97 -1.52 -17.47 10.31
C ILE A 97 -2.04 -17.45 8.88
N GLY A 98 -3.09 -18.22 8.58
CA GLY A 98 -3.73 -18.21 7.26
C GLY A 98 -4.18 -16.80 6.85
N ALA A 99 -4.90 -16.10 7.73
CA ALA A 99 -5.32 -14.73 7.47
C ALA A 99 -4.14 -13.76 7.27
N VAL A 100 -3.07 -13.91 8.05
CA VAL A 100 -1.87 -13.07 7.95
C VAL A 100 -1.09 -13.33 6.66
N ILE A 101 -1.03 -14.58 6.20
CA ILE A 101 -0.44 -14.92 4.90
C ILE A 101 -1.20 -14.24 3.77
N GLU A 102 -2.53 -14.31 3.77
CA GLU A 102 -3.36 -13.62 2.75
C GLU A 102 -3.12 -12.11 2.73
N ILE A 103 -2.97 -11.49 3.91
CA ILE A 103 -2.62 -10.06 4.02
C ILE A 103 -1.27 -9.78 3.38
N ARG A 104 -0.24 -10.60 3.66
CA ARG A 104 1.10 -10.43 3.08
C ARG A 104 1.09 -10.58 1.57
N GLU A 105 0.33 -11.52 1.03
CA GLU A 105 0.15 -11.69 -0.41
C GLU A 105 -0.49 -10.44 -1.04
N LYS A 106 -1.52 -9.88 -0.40
CA LYS A 106 -2.17 -8.64 -0.85
C LYS A 106 -1.26 -7.43 -0.76
N ALA A 107 -0.45 -7.31 0.29
CA ALA A 107 0.55 -6.26 0.43
C ALA A 107 1.61 -6.36 -0.69
N ALA A 108 2.10 -7.56 -0.99
CA ALA A 108 3.07 -7.80 -2.07
C ALA A 108 2.48 -7.51 -3.47
N GLU A 109 1.22 -7.87 -3.70
CA GLU A 109 0.48 -7.51 -4.91
C GLU A 109 0.34 -6.00 -5.08
N THR A 110 -0.05 -5.31 -4.01
CA THR A 110 -0.20 -3.85 -4.00
C THR A 110 1.13 -3.16 -4.31
N LEU A 111 2.23 -3.58 -3.67
CA LEU A 111 3.56 -3.00 -3.90
C LEU A 111 4.04 -3.18 -5.35
N ARG A 112 3.81 -4.35 -5.93
CA ARG A 112 4.12 -4.64 -7.33
C ARG A 112 3.32 -3.72 -8.26
N LYS A 113 2.03 -3.53 -7.99
CA LYS A 113 1.17 -2.63 -8.77
C LYS A 113 1.60 -1.18 -8.65
N GLU A 114 1.99 -0.72 -7.47
CA GLU A 114 2.52 0.65 -7.31
C GLU A 114 3.80 0.86 -8.10
N THR A 115 4.67 -0.14 -8.13
CA THR A 115 5.88 -0.09 -8.94
C THR A 115 5.55 0.03 -10.44
N GLU A 116 4.47 -0.59 -10.90
CA GLU A 116 3.99 -0.44 -12.29
C GLU A 116 3.46 0.97 -12.55
N VAL A 117 2.64 1.53 -11.65
CA VAL A 117 2.10 2.90 -11.78
C VAL A 117 3.22 3.94 -11.80
N GLN A 118 4.18 3.81 -10.89
CA GLN A 118 5.33 4.71 -10.82
C GLN A 118 6.10 4.73 -12.15
N LYS A 119 6.37 3.56 -12.73
CA LYS A 119 7.05 3.46 -14.03
C LYS A 119 6.27 4.13 -15.16
N GLU A 120 4.94 4.00 -15.16
CA GLU A 120 4.09 4.67 -16.14
C GLU A 120 4.19 6.19 -15.99
N LEU A 121 4.04 6.72 -14.77
CA LEU A 121 4.17 8.15 -14.50
C LEU A 121 5.54 8.71 -14.92
N GLU A 122 6.62 7.99 -14.62
CA GLU A 122 7.98 8.35 -15.05
C GLU A 122 8.12 8.40 -16.57
N ALA A 123 7.56 7.42 -17.29
CA ALA A 123 7.56 7.41 -18.75
C ALA A 123 6.75 8.57 -19.34
N HIS A 124 5.63 8.94 -18.72
CA HIS A 124 4.85 10.12 -19.11
C HIS A 124 5.62 11.43 -18.89
N LEU A 125 6.35 11.57 -17.78
CA LEU A 125 7.22 12.73 -17.52
C LEU A 125 8.35 12.84 -18.54
N GLU A 126 8.97 11.71 -18.91
CA GLU A 126 10.03 11.70 -19.93
C GLU A 126 9.51 12.14 -21.31
N LYS A 127 8.32 11.67 -21.71
CA LYS A 127 7.65 12.12 -22.94
C LYS A 127 7.38 13.63 -22.93
N LEU A 128 6.86 14.17 -21.81
CA LEU A 128 6.62 15.61 -21.67
C LEU A 128 7.92 16.41 -21.81
N ARG A 129 9.01 15.97 -21.16
CA ARG A 129 10.33 16.61 -21.29
C ARG A 129 10.84 16.60 -22.73
N SER A 130 10.72 15.47 -23.43
CA SER A 130 11.11 15.35 -24.85
C SER A 130 10.30 16.30 -25.75
N ASN A 131 8.98 16.39 -25.52
CA ASN A 131 8.11 17.28 -26.27
C ASN A 131 8.44 18.76 -26.03
N LEU A 132 8.73 19.15 -24.80
CA LEU A 132 9.16 20.51 -24.47
C LEU A 132 10.48 20.89 -25.15
N LEU A 133 11.45 19.97 -25.18
CA LEU A 133 12.72 20.17 -25.88
C LEU A 133 12.50 20.38 -27.39
N LYS A 134 11.72 19.50 -28.03
CA LYS A 134 11.36 19.64 -29.44
C LYS A 134 10.64 20.94 -29.75
N LEU A 135 9.74 21.39 -28.87
CA LEU A 135 9.01 22.64 -29.04
C LEU A 135 9.94 23.86 -28.91
N ASN A 136 10.90 23.83 -27.97
CA ASN A 136 11.92 24.87 -27.83
C ASN A 136 12.84 24.93 -29.07
N ASP A 137 13.26 23.78 -29.60
CA ASP A 137 14.06 23.69 -30.82
C ASP A 137 13.28 24.19 -32.05
N GLY A 138 12.01 23.81 -32.19
CA GLY A 138 11.13 24.32 -33.23
C GLY A 138 10.89 25.83 -33.13
N MET A 139 10.75 26.36 -31.92
CA MET A 139 10.57 27.79 -31.69
C MET A 139 11.85 28.59 -31.96
N ARG A 140 13.03 28.01 -31.71
CA ARG A 140 14.33 28.57 -32.11
C ARG A 140 14.50 28.57 -33.63
N ALA A 141 14.15 27.46 -34.30
CA ALA A 141 14.20 27.35 -35.74
C ALA A 141 13.25 28.37 -36.40
N PHE A 142 12.01 28.48 -35.93
CA PHE A 142 11.03 29.45 -36.45
C PHE A 142 11.51 30.90 -36.32
N LYS A 143 12.08 31.28 -35.16
CA LYS A 143 12.69 32.60 -34.96
C LYS A 143 13.88 32.88 -35.90
N ALA A 144 14.63 31.85 -36.31
CA ALA A 144 15.73 32.01 -37.26
C ALA A 144 15.24 32.23 -38.70
N TYR A 145 14.09 31.66 -39.09
CA TYR A 145 13.49 31.85 -40.42
C TYR A 145 12.67 33.14 -40.56
N THR A 146 12.27 33.77 -39.46
CA THR A 146 11.49 35.02 -39.45
C THR A 146 12.36 36.29 -39.31
N LYS A 147 13.68 36.14 -39.47
CA LYS A 147 14.69 37.19 -39.41
C LYS A 147 15.35 37.37 -40.77
#